data_AF-A0A3C0BND5-F1
#
_entry.id   AF-A0A3C0BND5-F1
#
_cell.length_a   1.000
_cell.length_b   1.000
_cell.length_c   1.000
_cell.angle_alpha   90.00
_cell.angle_beta   90.00
_cell.angle_gamma   90.00
#
_symmetry.space_group_name_H-M   'P 1'
#
loop_
_entity.id
_entity.type
_entity.pdbx_description
1 polymer ?
#
loop_
_entity_poly.entity_id
_entity_poly.type
_entity_poly.pdbx_seq_one_letter_code
_entity_poly.pdbx_strand_id
1 'polypeptide(L)'
;MIMKKIFLCCTVFFIAAACMLTGCAGKKGDEIRLDNSEPLALAPDVSWAVVLDPYAGYRKVTSWNSDVTSYCRKGDILQVLGETAVKASGNWYEFKDGWLPESAVTVYNNRFKAEAAASKLKD
;
A
#
# COMPACT_ATOMS: atom_id res chain seq x y z
N MET A 1 55.12 30.69 -36.59
CA MET A 1 53.89 30.97 -35.80
C MET A 1 52.71 30.00 -36.07
N ILE A 2 52.81 29.09 -37.05
CA ILE A 2 51.76 28.12 -37.42
C ILE A 2 51.79 26.82 -36.58
N MET A 3 52.97 26.30 -36.23
CA MET A 3 53.09 25.04 -35.45
C MET A 3 52.55 25.13 -34.02
N LYS A 4 52.56 26.32 -33.40
CA LYS A 4 52.06 26.54 -32.02
C LYS A 4 50.53 26.48 -31.94
N LYS A 5 49.82 26.82 -33.03
CA LYS A 5 48.35 26.75 -33.11
C LYS A 5 47.83 25.32 -33.31
N ILE A 6 48.58 24.48 -34.02
CA ILE A 6 48.28 23.05 -34.21
C ILE A 6 48.46 22.29 -32.89
N PHE A 7 49.55 22.58 -32.16
CA PHE A 7 49.82 21.94 -30.87
C PHE A 7 48.79 22.31 -29.78
N LEU A 8 48.26 23.54 -29.82
CA LEU A 8 47.20 24.01 -28.91
C LEU A 8 45.82 23.41 -29.26
N CYS A 9 45.57 23.09 -30.54
CA CYS A 9 44.30 22.52 -31.00
C CYS A 9 44.18 21.04 -30.61
N CYS A 10 45.29 20.28 -30.72
CA CYS A 10 45.32 18.87 -30.32
C CYS A 10 45.15 18.66 -28.81
N THR A 11 45.69 19.54 -27.97
CA THR A 11 45.53 19.43 -26.50
C THR A 11 44.11 19.75 -26.03
N VAL A 12 43.42 20.71 -26.66
CA VAL A 12 42.01 21.02 -26.35
C VAL A 12 41.09 19.86 -26.74
N PHE A 13 41.35 19.20 -27.87
CA PHE A 13 40.57 18.05 -28.32
C PHE A 13 40.71 16.83 -27.40
N PHE A 14 41.92 16.58 -26.87
CA PHE A 14 42.17 15.50 -25.90
C PHE A 14 41.50 15.75 -24.53
N ILE A 15 41.44 16.99 -24.07
CA ILE A 15 40.78 17.34 -22.79
C ILE A 15 39.26 17.24 -22.91
N ALA A 16 38.68 17.63 -24.04
CA ALA A 16 37.23 17.50 -24.29
C ALA A 16 36.78 16.04 -24.35
N ALA A 17 37.59 15.15 -24.92
CA ALA A 17 37.31 13.71 -24.97
C ALA A 17 37.40 13.03 -23.58
N ALA A 18 38.30 13.49 -22.70
CA ALA A 18 38.42 12.98 -21.34
C ALA A 18 37.22 13.34 -20.46
N CYS A 19 36.58 14.49 -20.68
CA CYS A 19 35.40 14.93 -19.93
C CYS A 19 34.11 14.14 -20.25
N MET A 20 34.07 13.36 -21.34
CA MET A 20 32.88 12.58 -21.71
C MET A 20 32.78 11.21 -21.01
N LEU A 21 33.84 10.77 -20.30
CA LEU A 21 33.88 9.45 -19.67
C LEU A 21 33.46 9.44 -18.18
N THR A 22 33.21 10.60 -17.57
CA THR A 22 32.83 10.70 -16.15
C THR A 22 31.30 10.70 -15.92
N GLY A 23 30.49 10.56 -16.97
CA GLY A 23 29.03 10.72 -16.92
C GLY A 23 28.23 9.54 -16.37
N CYS A 24 28.84 8.38 -16.13
CA CYS A 24 28.14 7.18 -15.66
C CYS A 24 28.73 6.65 -14.35
N ALA A 25 28.82 7.51 -13.33
CA ALA A 25 28.90 7.03 -11.96
C ALA A 25 27.53 6.40 -11.62
N GLY A 26 27.43 5.09 -11.84
CA GLY A 26 26.21 4.32 -11.67
C GLY A 26 25.53 4.65 -10.35
N LYS A 27 24.24 4.99 -10.43
CA LYS A 27 23.35 4.97 -9.28
C LYS A 27 23.44 3.56 -8.70
N LYS A 28 24.21 3.40 -7.62
CA LYS A 28 24.22 2.17 -6.82
C LYS A 28 22.76 1.93 -6.48
N GLY A 29 22.22 0.80 -6.95
CA GLY A 29 20.80 0.51 -6.90
C GLY A 29 20.25 0.87 -5.52
N ASP A 30 19.19 1.68 -5.51
CA ASP A 30 18.44 1.91 -4.28
C ASP A 30 18.07 0.54 -3.74
N GLU A 31 18.67 0.18 -2.61
CA GLU A 31 18.29 -1.00 -1.87
C GLU A 31 16.82 -0.83 -1.52
N ILE A 32 15.96 -1.66 -2.11
CA ILE A 32 14.52 -1.64 -1.83
C ILE A 32 14.36 -2.09 -0.38
N ARG A 33 14.33 -1.13 0.53
CA ARG A 33 14.05 -1.34 1.95
C ARG A 33 12.57 -1.65 2.09
N LEU A 34 12.24 -2.93 1.98
CA LEU A 34 10.92 -3.42 2.36
C LEU A 34 10.79 -3.30 3.87
N ASP A 35 9.78 -2.55 4.31
CA ASP A 35 9.39 -2.52 5.71
C ASP A 35 8.81 -3.88 6.09
N ASN A 36 9.45 -4.56 7.04
CA ASN A 36 9.07 -5.91 7.51
C ASN A 36 8.21 -5.86 8.78
N SER A 37 7.82 -4.69 9.26
CA SER A 37 6.96 -4.56 10.44
C SER A 37 5.59 -5.24 10.23
N GLU A 38 5.08 -5.22 9.00
CA GLU A 38 3.80 -5.83 8.62
C GLU A 38 3.95 -6.73 7.38
N PRO A 39 4.42 -7.98 7.53
CA PRO A 39 4.73 -8.86 6.40
C PRO A 39 3.49 -9.24 5.57
N LEU A 40 2.29 -9.16 6.15
CA LEU A 40 1.03 -9.47 5.48
C LEU A 40 0.41 -8.27 4.75
N ALA A 41 1.02 -7.09 4.81
CA ALA A 41 0.46 -5.88 4.21
C ALA A 41 0.32 -5.97 2.68
N LEU A 42 1.14 -6.80 2.02
CA LEU A 42 1.19 -7.01 0.57
C LEU A 42 0.89 -8.45 0.15
N ALA A 43 0.52 -9.33 1.10
CA ALA A 43 0.24 -10.72 0.79
C ALA A 43 -1.01 -10.82 -0.10
N PRO A 44 -0.93 -11.48 -1.28
CA PRO A 44 -2.00 -11.45 -2.28
C PRO A 44 -3.26 -12.25 -1.85
N ASP A 45 -3.11 -13.12 -0.86
CA ASP A 45 -4.14 -13.93 -0.23
C ASP A 45 -4.76 -13.26 1.00
N VAL A 46 -4.26 -12.10 1.42
CA VAL A 46 -4.76 -11.36 2.58
C VAL A 46 -5.52 -10.12 2.14
N SER A 47 -6.78 -10.06 2.55
CA SER A 47 -7.66 -8.91 2.33
C SER A 47 -7.79 -8.06 3.59
N TRP A 48 -8.00 -6.77 3.39
CA TRP A 48 -8.11 -5.76 4.44
C TRP A 48 -9.36 -4.92 4.24
N ALA A 49 -10.11 -4.67 5.31
CA ALA A 49 -11.34 -3.90 5.27
C ALA A 49 -11.17 -2.56 5.97
N VAL A 50 -11.82 -1.52 5.45
CA VAL A 50 -11.96 -0.22 6.11
C VAL A 50 -13.39 -0.06 6.59
N VAL A 51 -13.58 0.25 7.87
CA VAL A 51 -14.89 0.49 8.47
C VAL A 51 -15.45 1.84 8.00
N LEU A 52 -16.68 1.83 7.51
CA LEU A 52 -17.38 3.01 6.97
C LEU A 52 -18.27 3.69 8.02
N ASP A 53 -18.92 2.88 8.86
CA ASP A 53 -19.88 3.38 9.85
C ASP A 53 -19.17 4.07 11.02
N PRO A 54 -19.70 5.20 11.55
CA PRO A 54 -19.13 5.87 12.73
C PRO A 54 -18.90 4.92 13.91
N TYR A 55 -19.84 3.98 14.09
CA TYR A 55 -19.77 2.94 15.11
C TYR A 55 -20.42 1.66 14.58
N ALA A 56 -19.62 0.66 14.27
CA ALA A 56 -20.06 -0.65 13.78
C ALA A 56 -19.93 -1.68 14.89
N GLY A 57 -20.97 -2.49 15.09
CA GLY A 57 -20.98 -3.58 16.05
C GLY A 57 -20.70 -4.92 15.37
N TYR A 58 -19.67 -5.61 15.84
CA TYR A 58 -19.38 -6.99 15.41
C TYR A 58 -20.48 -7.93 15.84
N ARG A 59 -20.92 -8.80 14.95
CA ARG A 59 -21.94 -9.81 15.22
C ARG A 59 -21.31 -11.16 15.50
N LYS A 60 -21.88 -11.89 16.45
CA LYS A 60 -21.47 -13.27 16.76
C LYS A 60 -21.67 -14.23 15.58
N VAL A 61 -22.74 -14.05 14.81
CA VAL A 61 -23.05 -14.80 13.58
C VAL A 61 -23.51 -13.85 12.48
N THR A 62 -23.53 -14.32 11.24
CA THR A 62 -23.89 -13.55 10.03
C THR A 62 -25.40 -13.27 9.91
N SER A 63 -25.92 -12.55 10.90
CA SER A 63 -27.33 -12.18 11.02
C SER A 63 -27.46 -10.83 11.72
N TRP A 64 -28.36 -9.99 11.22
CA TRP A 64 -28.71 -8.72 11.85
C TRP A 64 -29.31 -8.87 13.26
N ASN A 65 -29.93 -10.02 13.54
CA ASN A 65 -30.52 -10.34 14.84
C ASN A 65 -29.52 -10.96 15.82
N SER A 66 -28.26 -11.14 15.41
CA SER A 66 -27.22 -11.66 16.28
C SER A 66 -26.80 -10.65 17.34
N ASP A 67 -26.43 -11.16 18.52
CA ASP A 67 -25.78 -10.39 19.57
C ASP A 67 -24.50 -9.69 19.04
N VAL A 68 -24.25 -8.51 19.61
CA VAL A 68 -23.02 -7.74 19.37
C VAL A 68 -21.95 -8.19 20.35
N THR A 69 -20.77 -8.54 19.83
CA THR A 69 -19.63 -9.02 20.62
C THR A 69 -18.66 -7.90 21.01
N SER A 70 -18.45 -6.94 20.12
CA SER A 70 -17.56 -5.78 20.31
C SER A 70 -17.92 -4.70 19.29
N TYR A 71 -17.13 -3.61 19.23
CA TYR A 71 -17.34 -2.50 18.32
C TYR A 71 -16.05 -2.01 17.66
N CYS A 72 -16.20 -1.45 16.47
CA CYS A 72 -15.17 -0.72 15.72
C CYS A 72 -15.71 0.63 15.25
N ARG A 73 -14.81 1.49 14.79
CA ARG A 73 -15.11 2.88 14.40
C ARG A 73 -14.76 3.13 12.94
N LYS A 74 -15.39 4.16 12.38
CA LYS A 74 -15.08 4.64 11.03
C LYS A 74 -13.58 4.87 10.86
N GLY A 75 -13.03 4.33 9.77
CA GLY A 75 -11.62 4.42 9.44
C GLY A 75 -10.72 3.40 10.14
N ASP A 76 -11.27 2.50 10.97
CA ASP A 76 -10.52 1.34 11.44
C ASP A 76 -10.17 0.43 10.25
N ILE A 77 -8.96 -0.12 10.28
CA ILE A 77 -8.42 -1.00 9.24
C ILE A 77 -8.29 -2.39 9.85
N LEU A 78 -8.99 -3.35 9.24
CA LEU A 78 -9.19 -4.68 9.82
C LEU A 78 -8.75 -5.75 8.82
N GLN A 79 -8.05 -6.78 9.28
CA GLN A 79 -7.74 -7.94 8.42
C GLN A 79 -8.97 -8.83 8.28
N VAL A 80 -9.34 -9.16 7.05
CA VAL A 80 -10.43 -10.09 6.75
C VAL A 80 -9.93 -11.52 6.96
N LEU A 81 -10.60 -12.28 7.82
CA LEU A 81 -10.28 -13.67 8.13
C LEU A 81 -11.13 -14.67 7.33
N GLY A 82 -12.31 -14.24 6.90
CA GLY A 82 -13.27 -15.05 6.16
C GLY A 82 -14.34 -14.22 5.49
N GLU A 83 -15.04 -14.82 4.53
CA GLU A 83 -16.14 -14.20 3.80
C GLU A 83 -17.26 -15.23 3.62
N THR A 84 -18.51 -14.79 3.72
CA THR A 84 -19.66 -15.62 3.39
C THR A 84 -20.79 -14.79 2.79
N ALA A 85 -21.47 -15.35 1.79
CA ALA A 85 -22.64 -14.75 1.16
C ALA A 85 -23.92 -15.31 1.78
N VAL A 86 -24.73 -14.44 2.36
CA VAL A 86 -26.04 -14.81 2.93
C VAL A 86 -27.14 -14.30 2.01
N LYS A 87 -27.96 -15.21 1.47
CA LYS A 87 -28.97 -14.92 0.43
C LYS A 87 -29.86 -13.69 0.69
N ALA A 88 -30.17 -13.39 1.96
CA ALA A 88 -31.05 -12.30 2.34
C ALA A 88 -30.32 -11.02 2.80
N SER A 89 -29.02 -11.09 3.10
CA SER A 89 -28.29 -10.01 3.78
C SER A 89 -26.94 -9.66 3.16
N GLY A 90 -26.66 -10.14 1.94
CA GLY A 90 -25.44 -9.82 1.20
C GLY A 90 -24.21 -10.54 1.74
N ASN A 91 -23.04 -10.00 1.41
CA ASN A 91 -21.77 -10.55 1.90
C ASN A 91 -21.51 -10.12 3.35
N TRP A 92 -20.86 -11.01 4.09
CA TRP A 92 -20.41 -10.82 5.45
C TRP A 92 -18.95 -11.18 5.55
N TYR A 93 -18.22 -10.39 6.32
CA TYR A 93 -16.78 -10.54 6.50
C TYR A 93 -16.47 -10.84 7.96
N GLU A 94 -15.63 -11.84 8.17
CA GLU A 94 -15.17 -12.25 9.49
C GLU A 94 -13.90 -11.49 9.87
N PHE A 95 -13.88 -11.01 11.10
CA PHE A 95 -12.75 -10.34 11.73
C PHE A 95 -12.48 -10.99 13.09
N LYS A 96 -11.35 -10.63 13.70
CA LYS A 96 -10.96 -11.15 15.01
C LYS A 96 -12.07 -11.05 16.07
N ASP A 97 -12.86 -9.98 16.03
CA ASP A 97 -13.88 -9.69 17.04
C ASP A 97 -15.30 -10.12 16.62
N GLY A 98 -15.47 -10.65 15.40
CA GLY A 98 -16.75 -11.15 14.88
C GLY A 98 -17.03 -10.71 13.44
N TRP A 99 -18.30 -10.74 13.07
CA TRP A 99 -18.75 -10.52 11.69
C TRP A 99 -19.27 -9.10 11.46
N LEU A 100 -18.92 -8.50 10.33
CA LEU A 100 -19.55 -7.27 9.83
C LEU A 100 -20.18 -7.49 8.45
N PRO A 101 -21.33 -6.86 8.17
CA PRO A 101 -21.95 -6.89 6.85
C PRO A 101 -21.17 -6.03 5.85
N GLU A 102 -21.29 -6.32 4.56
CA GLU A 102 -20.69 -5.54 3.48
C GLU A 102 -21.05 -4.05 3.51
N SER A 103 -22.22 -3.69 4.07
CA SER A 103 -22.63 -2.30 4.17
C SER A 103 -21.77 -1.48 5.14
N ALA A 104 -21.12 -2.14 6.10
CA ALA A 104 -20.34 -1.48 7.15
C ALA A 104 -18.86 -1.31 6.79
N VAL A 105 -18.39 -1.95 5.70
CA VAL A 105 -16.96 -2.02 5.37
C VAL A 105 -16.70 -1.94 3.86
N THR A 106 -15.52 -1.46 3.46
CA THR A 106 -15.00 -1.66 2.10
C THR A 106 -13.76 -2.52 2.14
N VAL A 107 -13.72 -3.58 1.32
CA VAL A 107 -12.61 -4.54 1.27
C VAL A 107 -11.61 -4.18 0.17
N TYR A 108 -10.34 -4.33 0.50
CA TYR A 108 -9.17 -4.06 -0.34
C TYR A 108 -8.25 -5.28 -0.35
N ASN A 109 -7.57 -5.48 -1.48
CA ASN A 109 -6.67 -6.61 -1.69
C ASN A 109 -5.27 -6.45 -1.06
N ASN A 110 -5.03 -5.35 -0.34
CA ASN A 110 -3.82 -5.12 0.43
C ASN A 110 -4.05 -4.00 1.45
N ARG A 111 -3.17 -3.94 2.45
CA ARG A 111 -3.32 -3.02 3.58
C ARG A 111 -3.08 -1.56 3.19
N PHE A 112 -2.11 -1.29 2.32
CA PHE A 112 -1.78 0.08 1.93
C PHE A 112 -2.93 0.80 1.21
N LYS A 113 -3.71 0.08 0.40
CA LYS A 113 -4.93 0.62 -0.20
C LYS A 113 -6.00 0.92 0.86
N ALA A 114 -6.15 0.04 1.86
CA ALA A 114 -7.05 0.26 2.97
C ALA A 114 -6.63 1.50 3.79
N GLU A 115 -5.34 1.67 4.07
CA GLU A 115 -4.80 2.88 4.73
C GLU A 115 -5.05 4.16 3.94
N ALA A 116 -4.78 4.13 2.64
CA ALA A 116 -4.99 5.26 1.76
C ALA A 116 -6.48 5.65 1.63
N ALA A 117 -7.39 4.70 1.83
CA ALA A 117 -8.82 4.97 1.89
C ALA A 117 -9.23 5.49 3.27
N ALA A 118 -8.76 4.87 4.34
CA ALA A 118 -9.06 5.25 5.72
C ALA A 118 -8.58 6.67 6.06
N SER A 119 -7.46 7.13 5.50
CA SER A 119 -6.97 8.49 5.71
C SER A 119 -7.94 9.56 5.21
N LYS A 120 -8.65 9.29 4.11
CA LYS A 120 -9.65 10.20 3.52
C LYS A 120 -10.98 10.24 4.28
N LEU A 121 -11.18 9.32 5.22
CA LEU A 121 -12.40 9.21 6.02
C LEU A 121 -12.34 9.98 7.34
N LYS A 122 -11.14 10.44 7.72
CA LYS A 122 -10.86 11.16 8.98
C LYS A 122 -10.96 12.68 8.84
N ASP A 123 -11.32 13.15 7.65
CA ASP A 123 -11.62 14.55 7.32
C ASP A 123 -13.11 14.86 7.55
#